data_AF-A0A952WEY8-F1
#
_entry.id   AF-A0A952WEY8-F1
#
_cell.length_a   1.000
_cell.length_b   1.000
_cell.length_c   1.000
_cell.angle_alpha   90.00
_cell.angle_beta   90.00
_cell.angle_gamma   90.00
#
_symmetry.space_group_name_H-M   'P 1'
#
loop_
_entity.id
_entity.type
_entity.pdbx_description
1 polymer ?
#
loop_
_entity_poly.entity_id
_entity_poly.type
_entity_poly.pdbx_seq_one_letter_code
_entity_poly.pdbx_strand_id
1 'polypeptide(L)'
;MGRTFHTLWDLIERVVPRAPVRSRVERASKRARPGAGVRKTPSVARSKGPSARATMQDKYDAMTREMLAKYGVRVRRWRTAMSGIAWELRYHDGRTARLIESPRPKGPMSAAIFLHEIGHHAIGFNTYKPRCREEYYAWTFAIEQMEKLGLNITDGVRRRMHDSLHYAVMKAKRRGLREVPEELEAYARGRWTSRPRA
;
A
#
# COMPACT_ATOMS: atom_id res chain seq x y z
N MET A 1 6.00 48.89 -11.08
CA MET A 1 7.09 47.91 -10.86
C MET A 1 6.68 47.01 -9.70
N GLY A 2 6.25 45.77 -9.91
CA GLY A 2 7.08 44.54 -9.85
C GLY A 2 6.99 43.92 -8.44
N ARG A 3 6.75 42.63 -8.20
CA ARG A 3 7.11 41.41 -8.93
C ARG A 3 6.06 40.31 -8.66
N THR A 4 5.63 39.61 -9.71
CA THR A 4 4.93 38.32 -9.59
C THR A 4 5.95 37.23 -9.27
N PHE A 5 5.73 36.50 -8.18
CA PHE A 5 6.49 35.29 -7.86
C PHE A 5 5.87 34.11 -8.61
N HIS A 6 6.64 33.53 -9.53
CA HIS A 6 6.29 32.25 -10.13
C HIS A 6 6.82 31.13 -9.24
N THR A 7 5.93 30.24 -8.83
CA THR A 7 6.30 29.04 -8.08
C THR A 7 6.85 27.98 -9.03
N LEU A 8 7.62 27.02 -8.50
CA LEU A 8 8.12 25.87 -9.25
C LEU A 8 6.99 25.07 -9.95
N TRP A 9 5.75 25.20 -9.47
CA TRP A 9 4.56 24.61 -10.07
C TRP A 9 4.07 25.35 -11.34
N ASP A 10 4.30 26.67 -11.45
CA ASP A 10 3.91 27.46 -12.65
C ASP A 10 4.74 27.11 -13.89
N LEU A 11 5.94 26.56 -13.69
CA LEU A 11 6.83 26.14 -14.78
C LEU A 11 6.50 24.73 -15.31
N ILE A 12 5.91 23.87 -14.47
CA ILE A 12 5.62 22.47 -14.81
C ILE A 12 4.34 22.34 -15.64
N GLU A 13 3.38 23.27 -15.50
CA GLU A 13 2.15 23.26 -16.31
C GLU A 13 2.39 23.61 -17.79
N ARG A 14 3.52 24.24 -18.13
CA ARG A 14 3.82 24.68 -19.51
C ARG A 14 4.48 23.62 -20.40
N VAL A 15 4.93 22.50 -19.85
CA VAL A 15 5.72 21.49 -20.58
C VAL A 15 4.95 20.18 -20.83
N VAL A 16 3.74 20.02 -20.27
CA VAL A 16 2.92 18.82 -20.50
C VAL A 16 1.70 19.17 -21.36
N PRO A 17 1.66 18.79 -22.65
CA PRO A 17 0.47 19.00 -23.46
C PRO A 17 -0.70 18.20 -22.85
N ARG A 18 -1.76 18.90 -22.45
CA ARG A 18 -3.03 18.29 -22.05
C ARG A 18 -3.61 17.54 -23.24
N ALA A 19 -3.64 16.22 -23.16
CA ALA A 19 -4.36 15.39 -24.11
C ALA A 19 -5.86 15.77 -24.09
N PRO A 20 -6.51 15.99 -25.24
CA PRO A 20 -7.90 16.40 -25.28
C PRO A 20 -8.81 15.29 -24.74
N VAL A 21 -9.62 15.65 -23.75
CA VAL A 21 -10.71 14.82 -23.24
C VAL A 21 -11.76 14.71 -24.34
N ARG A 22 -11.80 13.56 -25.04
CA ARG A 22 -12.89 13.25 -25.96
C ARG A 22 -14.14 12.91 -25.16
N SER A 23 -15.10 13.83 -25.12
CA SER A 23 -16.46 13.58 -24.64
C SER A 23 -17.13 12.52 -25.51
N ARG A 24 -17.53 11.42 -24.88
CA ARG A 24 -18.27 10.31 -25.49
C ARG A 24 -19.77 10.60 -25.45
N VAL A 25 -20.18 11.65 -26.14
CA VAL A 25 -21.59 11.93 -26.46
C VAL A 25 -21.59 12.57 -27.86
N GLU A 26 -22.52 12.16 -28.71
CA GLU A 26 -22.68 12.55 -30.12
C GLU A 26 -21.78 11.85 -31.16
N ARG A 27 -22.15 10.61 -31.50
CA ARG A 27 -22.24 10.19 -32.91
C ARG A 27 -23.29 9.10 -33.07
N ALA A 28 -24.52 9.44 -32.71
CA ALA A 28 -25.71 8.80 -33.24
C ALA A 28 -26.23 9.69 -34.38
N SER A 29 -25.95 9.30 -35.62
CA SER A 29 -26.84 9.44 -36.78
C SER A 29 -26.09 9.16 -38.08
N LYS A 30 -26.80 8.51 -39.00
CA LYS A 30 -26.49 8.32 -40.43
C LYS A 30 -25.59 7.14 -40.80
N ARG A 31 -26.20 5.95 -40.89
CA ARG A 31 -26.47 5.32 -42.20
C ARG A 31 -27.29 4.03 -42.02
N ALA A 32 -28.55 4.09 -42.44
CA ALA A 32 -29.36 2.93 -42.75
C ALA A 32 -29.06 2.47 -44.18
N ARG A 33 -28.94 1.16 -44.39
CA ARG A 33 -29.49 0.42 -45.55
C ARG A 33 -29.50 -1.09 -45.26
N PRO A 34 -30.45 -1.84 -45.86
CA PRO A 34 -30.92 -3.12 -45.34
C PRO A 34 -30.17 -4.31 -45.94
N GLY A 35 -30.03 -5.39 -45.18
CA GLY A 35 -29.43 -6.63 -45.64
C GLY A 35 -29.87 -7.82 -44.79
N ALA A 36 -30.80 -8.59 -45.36
CA ALA A 36 -31.03 -10.03 -45.24
C ALA A 36 -30.84 -10.74 -43.89
N GLY A 37 -31.93 -11.38 -43.46
CA GLY A 37 -32.05 -12.17 -42.26
C GLY A 37 -31.13 -13.39 -42.16
N VAL A 38 -30.67 -13.63 -40.94
CA VAL A 38 -30.47 -14.97 -40.36
C VAL A 38 -30.94 -14.89 -38.91
N ARG A 39 -32.10 -15.51 -38.61
CA ARG A 39 -32.57 -15.73 -37.23
C ARG A 39 -31.57 -16.65 -36.54
N LYS A 40 -30.70 -16.11 -35.70
CA LYS A 40 -29.97 -16.91 -34.70
C LYS A 40 -30.87 -17.01 -33.46
N THR A 41 -31.21 -18.25 -33.12
CA THR A 41 -31.89 -18.62 -31.88
C THR A 41 -31.14 -18.09 -30.66
N PRO A 42 -31.85 -17.71 -29.57
CA PRO A 42 -31.18 -17.33 -28.33
C PRO A 42 -30.51 -18.57 -27.72
N SER A 43 -29.18 -18.59 -27.79
CA SER A 43 -28.34 -19.51 -27.01
C SER A 43 -28.64 -19.28 -25.53
N VAL A 44 -29.24 -20.28 -24.89
CA VAL A 44 -29.47 -20.33 -23.46
C VAL A 44 -28.15 -20.07 -22.76
N ALA A 45 -28.06 -18.94 -22.06
CA ALA A 45 -26.90 -18.57 -21.28
C ALA A 45 -26.62 -19.68 -20.26
N ARG A 46 -25.56 -20.45 -20.51
CA ARG A 46 -25.04 -21.45 -19.58
C ARG A 46 -24.80 -20.76 -18.23
N SER A 47 -25.57 -21.19 -17.24
CA SER A 47 -25.38 -20.87 -15.84
C SER A 47 -23.91 -21.07 -15.46
N LYS A 48 -23.27 -20.02 -14.93
CA LYS A 48 -21.91 -20.09 -14.39
C LYS A 48 -21.86 -21.20 -13.34
N GLY A 49 -21.06 -22.21 -13.60
CA GLY A 49 -20.78 -23.30 -12.68
C GLY A 49 -20.13 -22.84 -11.37
N PRO A 50 -19.89 -23.77 -10.44
CA PRO A 50 -19.50 -23.48 -9.05
C PRO A 50 -18.22 -22.65 -8.98
N SER A 51 -18.23 -21.66 -8.07
CA SER A 51 -17.20 -20.62 -7.93
C SER A 51 -15.79 -21.22 -7.86
N ALA A 52 -14.92 -20.80 -8.79
CA ALA A 52 -13.49 -21.06 -8.68
C ALA A 52 -12.99 -20.60 -7.30
N ARG A 53 -12.27 -21.46 -6.58
CA ARG A 53 -11.67 -21.11 -5.28
C ARG A 53 -10.85 -19.84 -5.44
N ALA A 54 -11.04 -18.87 -4.54
CA ALA A 54 -10.31 -17.61 -4.55
C ALA A 54 -8.80 -17.87 -4.54
N THR A 55 -8.08 -17.20 -5.44
CA THR A 55 -6.63 -17.29 -5.53
C THR A 55 -5.96 -16.52 -4.39
N MET A 56 -4.66 -16.76 -4.15
CA MET A 56 -3.90 -15.93 -3.19
C MET A 56 -3.83 -14.47 -3.63
N GLN A 57 -3.85 -14.19 -4.94
CA GLN A 57 -3.89 -12.81 -5.44
C GLN A 57 -5.21 -12.14 -5.07
N ASP A 58 -6.34 -12.85 -5.13
CA ASP A 58 -7.64 -12.31 -4.70
C ASP A 58 -7.62 -11.91 -3.23
N LYS A 59 -6.95 -12.71 -2.37
CA LYS A 59 -6.74 -12.36 -0.96
C LYS A 59 -5.90 -11.09 -0.79
N TYR A 60 -4.81 -10.94 -1.55
CA TYR A 60 -3.98 -9.73 -1.48
C TYR A 60 -4.71 -8.48 -1.97
N ASP A 61 -5.48 -8.60 -3.06
CA ASP A 61 -6.27 -7.49 -3.58
C ASP A 61 -7.43 -7.12 -2.63
N ALA A 62 -8.07 -8.11 -1.99
CA ALA A 62 -9.07 -7.87 -0.96
C ALA A 62 -8.49 -7.16 0.26
N MET A 63 -7.37 -7.67 0.81
CA MET A 63 -6.64 -7.05 1.92
C MET A 63 -6.23 -5.61 1.59
N THR A 64 -5.73 -5.36 0.38
CA THR A 64 -5.33 -4.02 -0.06
C THR A 64 -6.52 -3.06 -0.03
N ARG A 65 -7.66 -3.45 -0.60
CA ARG A 65 -8.87 -2.60 -0.62
C ARG A 65 -9.40 -2.34 0.78
N GLU A 66 -9.50 -3.39 1.59
CA GLU A 66 -10.01 -3.31 2.96
C GLU A 66 -9.16 -2.37 3.81
N MET A 67 -7.83 -2.55 3.81
CA MET A 67 -6.92 -1.76 4.64
C MET A 67 -6.86 -0.29 4.22
N LEU A 68 -6.86 -0.01 2.91
CA LEU A 68 -6.93 1.38 2.43
C LEU A 68 -8.23 2.06 2.87
N ALA A 69 -9.37 1.37 2.72
CA ALA A 69 -10.66 1.90 3.13
C ALA A 69 -10.75 2.11 4.64
N LYS A 70 -10.37 1.08 5.43
CA LYS A 70 -10.45 1.08 6.90
C LYS A 70 -9.67 2.22 7.54
N TYR A 71 -8.49 2.54 7.03
CA TYR A 71 -7.62 3.59 7.61
C TYR A 71 -7.67 4.92 6.86
N GLY A 72 -8.49 5.02 5.80
CA GLY A 72 -8.61 6.22 4.96
C GLY A 72 -7.31 6.57 4.22
N VAL A 73 -6.52 5.56 3.88
CA VAL A 73 -5.20 5.72 3.25
C VAL A 73 -5.32 5.66 1.74
N ARG A 74 -4.57 6.52 1.04
CA ARG A 74 -4.47 6.51 -0.42
C ARG A 74 -3.06 6.15 -0.86
N VAL A 75 -2.96 5.31 -1.87
CA VAL A 75 -1.67 5.00 -2.51
C VAL A 75 -1.32 6.10 -3.50
N ARG A 76 -0.23 6.82 -3.25
CA ARG A 76 0.32 7.79 -4.20
C ARG A 76 1.08 7.11 -5.33
N ARG A 77 1.86 6.08 -5.00
CA ARG A 77 2.70 5.35 -5.97
C ARG A 77 2.89 3.90 -5.56
N TRP A 78 2.73 3.00 -6.53
CA TRP A 78 3.22 1.63 -6.40
C TRP A 78 4.70 1.58 -6.75
N ARG A 79 5.53 1.15 -5.81
CA ARG A 79 6.99 1.06 -5.97
C ARG A 79 7.39 -0.28 -6.59
N THR A 80 8.48 -0.27 -7.36
CA THR A 80 9.13 -1.49 -7.84
C THR A 80 10.07 -2.09 -6.78
N ALA A 81 10.69 -1.22 -5.97
CA ALA A 81 11.54 -1.63 -4.85
C ALA A 81 10.72 -2.21 -3.67
N MET A 82 11.33 -3.12 -2.91
CA MET A 82 10.77 -3.71 -1.68
C MET A 82 10.97 -2.79 -0.46
N SER A 83 10.50 -1.56 -0.58
CA SER A 83 10.45 -0.56 0.49
C SER A 83 9.21 0.31 0.33
N GLY A 84 8.70 0.84 1.44
CA GLY A 84 7.58 1.78 1.44
C GLY A 84 7.91 3.04 2.23
N ILE A 85 6.99 4.01 2.16
CA ILE A 85 6.97 5.23 2.96
C ILE A 85 5.51 5.58 3.23
N ALA A 86 5.18 5.92 4.47
CA ALA A 86 3.91 6.46 4.88
C ALA A 86 4.07 7.91 5.39
N TRP A 87 3.11 8.79 5.06
CA TRP A 87 3.07 10.16 5.58
C TRP A 87 1.66 10.74 5.58
N GLU A 88 1.47 11.79 6.37
CA GLU A 88 0.25 12.60 6.40
C GLU A 88 0.53 14.01 5.84
N LEU A 89 -0.45 14.57 5.12
CA LEU A 89 -0.47 15.98 4.75
C LEU A 89 -1.63 16.65 5.50
N ARG A 90 -1.31 17.63 6.34
CA ARG A 90 -2.31 18.45 7.04
C ARG A 90 -2.50 19.74 6.28
N TYR A 91 -3.72 20.00 5.84
CA TYR A 91 -4.10 21.22 5.15
C TYR A 91 -4.47 22.30 6.16
N HIS A 92 -4.40 23.57 5.75
CA HIS A 92 -4.77 24.71 6.59
C HIS A 92 -6.23 24.66 7.07
N ASP A 93 -7.11 24.05 6.28
CA ASP A 93 -8.53 23.86 6.63
C ASP A 93 -8.79 22.69 7.59
N GLY A 94 -7.73 22.12 8.19
CA GLY A 94 -7.82 21.03 9.15
C GLY A 94 -7.99 19.64 8.52
N ARG A 95 -8.19 19.53 7.20
CA ARG A 95 -8.24 18.22 6.54
C ARG A 95 -6.87 17.55 6.61
N THR A 96 -6.88 16.23 6.72
CA THR A 96 -5.66 15.41 6.68
C THR A 96 -5.77 14.39 5.55
N ALA A 97 -4.79 14.36 4.65
CA ALA A 97 -4.63 13.29 3.66
C ALA A 97 -3.58 12.28 4.14
N ARG A 98 -3.97 11.02 4.19
CA ARG A 98 -3.11 9.89 4.53
C ARG A 98 -2.60 9.20 3.29
N LEU A 99 -1.28 9.15 3.13
CA LEU A 99 -0.65 8.71 1.90
C LEU A 99 0.42 7.64 2.16
N ILE A 100 0.55 6.74 1.19
CA ILE A 100 1.64 5.77 1.15
C ILE A 100 2.25 5.66 -0.25
N GLU A 101 3.54 5.30 -0.29
CA GLU A 101 4.15 4.58 -1.41
C GLU A 101 4.57 3.20 -0.92
N SER A 102 4.29 2.16 -1.69
CA SER A 102 4.61 0.78 -1.30
C SER A 102 4.74 -0.12 -2.53
N PRO A 103 5.48 -1.23 -2.50
CA PRO A 103 5.30 -2.29 -3.47
C PRO A 103 3.84 -2.76 -3.50
N ARG A 104 3.33 -3.10 -4.69
CA ARG A 104 2.00 -3.69 -4.83
C ARG A 104 2.00 -5.11 -4.26
N PRO A 105 1.04 -5.47 -3.37
CA PRO A 105 0.92 -6.83 -2.85
C PRO A 105 0.70 -7.85 -3.97
N LYS A 106 1.74 -8.64 -4.23
CA LYS A 106 1.76 -9.75 -5.20
C LYS A 106 2.31 -11.05 -4.57
N GLY A 107 2.74 -10.98 -3.31
CA GLY A 107 3.31 -12.08 -2.56
C GLY A 107 3.55 -11.69 -1.10
N PRO A 108 3.98 -12.63 -0.25
CA PRO A 108 4.11 -12.43 1.19
C PRO A 108 4.94 -11.20 1.58
N MET A 109 6.09 -11.01 0.94
CA MET A 109 6.99 -9.90 1.23
C MET A 109 6.37 -8.53 0.91
N SER A 110 5.79 -8.38 -0.29
CA SER A 110 5.18 -7.12 -0.70
C SER A 110 3.90 -6.82 0.09
N ALA A 111 3.14 -7.85 0.48
CA ALA A 111 2.01 -7.72 1.40
C ALA A 111 2.46 -7.24 2.79
N ALA A 112 3.52 -7.82 3.35
CA ALA A 112 4.04 -7.43 4.66
C ALA A 112 4.52 -5.97 4.69
N ILE A 113 5.25 -5.54 3.65
CA ILE A 113 5.70 -4.14 3.53
C ILE A 113 4.51 -3.20 3.39
N PHE A 114 3.54 -3.53 2.53
CA PHE A 114 2.33 -2.72 2.39
C PHE A 114 1.59 -2.58 3.72
N LEU A 115 1.40 -3.68 4.45
CA LEU A 115 0.74 -3.67 5.75
C LEU A 115 1.57 -2.93 6.82
N HIS A 116 2.89 -2.91 6.73
CA HIS A 116 3.75 -2.09 7.60
C HIS A 116 3.51 -0.59 7.37
N GLU A 117 3.38 -0.15 6.11
CA GLU A 117 3.03 1.25 5.80
C GLU A 117 1.63 1.62 6.28
N ILE A 118 0.66 0.70 6.16
CA ILE A 118 -0.66 0.86 6.78
C ILE A 118 -0.54 0.91 8.30
N GLY A 119 0.34 0.10 8.88
CA GLY A 119 0.61 0.04 10.31
C GLY A 119 0.99 1.40 10.89
N HIS A 120 1.82 2.18 10.21
CA HIS A 120 2.15 3.55 10.61
C HIS A 120 0.91 4.46 10.72
N HIS A 121 -0.05 4.35 9.78
CA HIS A 121 -1.31 5.08 9.86
C HIS A 121 -2.25 4.53 10.93
N ALA A 122 -2.27 3.21 11.11
CA ALA A 122 -3.15 2.54 12.07
C ALA A 122 -2.79 2.88 13.52
N ILE A 123 -1.49 2.94 13.83
CA ILE A 123 -1.01 3.27 15.17
C ILE A 123 -0.85 4.78 15.41
N GLY A 124 -0.84 5.57 14.33
CA GLY A 124 -0.58 7.00 14.36
C GLY A 124 0.92 7.34 14.42
N PHE A 125 1.30 8.38 13.69
CA PHE A 125 2.67 8.89 13.68
C PHE A 125 3.01 9.63 14.97
N ASN A 126 4.22 9.39 15.48
CA ASN A 126 4.77 9.93 16.73
C ASN A 126 4.01 9.48 18.00
N THR A 127 3.17 8.45 17.90
CA THR A 127 2.47 7.85 19.05
C THR A 127 3.45 7.16 19.99
N TYR A 128 4.45 6.47 19.44
CA TYR A 128 5.43 5.71 20.23
C TYR A 128 6.80 6.33 20.18
N LYS A 129 7.45 6.40 21.35
CA LYS A 129 8.84 6.84 21.50
C LYS A 129 9.63 5.76 22.25
N PRO A 130 10.91 5.53 21.89
CA PRO A 130 11.66 6.10 20.76
C PRO A 130 11.14 5.62 19.38
N ARG A 131 11.59 6.24 18.27
CA ARG A 131 11.11 5.89 16.91
C ARG A 131 11.24 4.39 16.58
N CYS A 132 12.25 3.69 17.06
CA CYS A 132 12.37 2.25 16.84
C CYS A 132 11.21 1.44 17.45
N ARG A 133 10.53 1.97 18.47
CA ARG A 133 9.33 1.39 19.06
C ARG A 133 8.10 1.58 18.17
N GLU A 134 8.01 2.71 17.47
CA GLU A 134 6.98 2.91 16.44
C GLU A 134 7.15 1.91 15.29
N GLU A 135 8.39 1.69 14.83
CA GLU A 135 8.71 0.67 13.82
C GLU A 135 8.29 -0.74 14.28
N TYR A 136 8.50 -1.05 15.57
CA TYR A 136 8.05 -2.32 16.17
C TYR A 136 6.54 -2.49 16.04
N TYR A 137 5.75 -1.53 16.52
CA TYR A 137 4.30 -1.64 16.48
C TYR A 137 3.75 -1.64 15.04
N ALA A 138 4.38 -0.91 14.11
CA ALA A 138 4.01 -0.96 12.70
C ALA A 138 4.26 -2.36 12.07
N TRP A 139 5.38 -3.00 12.41
CA TRP A 139 5.65 -4.38 11.98
C TRP A 139 4.75 -5.41 12.66
N THR A 140 4.51 -5.29 13.97
CA THR A 140 3.59 -6.16 14.71
C THR A 140 2.19 -6.09 14.11
N PHE A 141 1.69 -4.89 13.83
CA PHE A 141 0.44 -4.70 13.11
C PHE A 141 0.42 -5.48 11.78
N ALA A 142 1.49 -5.37 10.99
CA ALA A 142 1.56 -6.03 9.69
C ALA A 142 1.47 -7.56 9.80
N ILE A 143 2.24 -8.15 10.71
CA ILE A 143 2.23 -9.61 10.97
C ILE A 143 0.86 -10.05 11.46
N GLU A 144 0.27 -9.35 12.43
CA GLU A 144 -1.06 -9.68 12.94
C GLU A 144 -2.13 -9.61 11.85
N GLN A 145 -2.09 -8.61 10.95
CA GLN A 145 -3.05 -8.55 9.85
C GLN A 145 -2.85 -9.70 8.86
N MET A 146 -1.59 -10.10 8.60
CA MET A 146 -1.33 -11.28 7.77
C MET A 146 -1.89 -12.56 8.40
N GLU A 147 -1.76 -12.72 9.71
CA GLU A 147 -2.33 -13.86 10.46
C GLU A 147 -3.85 -13.83 10.43
N LYS A 148 -4.46 -12.70 10.81
CA LYS A 148 -5.92 -12.49 10.85
C LYS A 148 -6.59 -12.75 9.49
N LEU A 149 -5.92 -12.40 8.40
CA LEU A 149 -6.44 -12.58 7.04
C LEU A 149 -6.03 -13.91 6.39
N GLY A 150 -5.32 -14.78 7.11
CA GLY A 150 -4.87 -16.07 6.60
C GLY A 150 -3.97 -15.93 5.37
N LEU A 151 -3.05 -14.97 5.41
CA LEU A 151 -2.00 -14.76 4.41
C LEU A 151 -0.74 -15.54 4.79
N ASN A 152 0.04 -15.96 3.80
CA ASN A 152 1.27 -16.70 4.04
C ASN A 152 2.33 -15.80 4.69
N ILE A 153 2.92 -16.24 5.79
CA ILE A 153 4.05 -15.56 6.46
C ILE A 153 5.27 -16.47 6.35
N THR A 154 6.16 -16.15 5.42
CA THR A 154 7.38 -16.93 5.17
C THR A 154 8.51 -16.52 6.10
N ASP A 155 9.53 -17.37 6.24
CA ASP A 155 10.75 -17.02 6.96
C ASP A 155 11.42 -15.77 6.40
N GLY A 156 11.29 -15.52 5.09
CA GLY A 156 11.74 -14.29 4.46
C GLY A 156 11.08 -13.05 5.06
N VAL A 157 9.76 -13.09 5.28
CA VAL A 157 9.02 -11.99 5.93
C VAL A 157 9.50 -11.78 7.36
N ARG A 158 9.64 -12.87 8.14
CA ARG A 158 10.08 -12.78 9.53
C ARG A 158 11.51 -12.25 9.66
N ARG A 159 12.40 -12.71 8.78
CA ARG A 159 13.77 -12.18 8.67
C ARG A 159 13.76 -10.70 8.29
N ARG A 160 12.94 -10.28 7.32
CA ARG A 160 12.84 -8.86 6.92
C ARG A 160 12.40 -7.97 8.09
N MET A 161 11.40 -8.41 8.86
CA MET A 161 10.97 -7.72 10.08
C MET A 161 12.14 -7.60 11.06
N HIS A 162 12.83 -8.70 11.35
CA HIS A 162 13.98 -8.68 12.25
C HIS A 162 15.06 -7.69 11.77
N ASP A 163 15.49 -7.81 10.51
CA ASP A 163 16.53 -6.93 9.94
C ASP A 163 16.12 -5.45 10.02
N SER A 164 14.83 -5.14 9.78
CA SER A 164 14.29 -3.79 9.89
C SER A 164 14.34 -3.26 11.33
N LEU A 165 13.94 -4.07 12.31
CA LEU A 165 13.92 -3.69 13.72
C LEU A 165 15.34 -3.60 14.29
N HIS A 166 16.23 -4.52 13.90
CA HIS A 166 17.64 -4.44 14.24
C HIS A 166 18.24 -3.13 13.73
N TYR A 167 18.00 -2.78 12.45
CA TYR A 167 18.46 -1.51 11.90
C TYR A 167 17.88 -0.31 12.66
N ALA A 168 16.59 -0.31 12.99
CA ALA A 168 15.94 0.76 13.74
C ALA A 168 16.56 0.94 15.14
N VAL A 169 16.80 -0.14 15.88
CA VAL A 169 17.47 -0.13 17.19
C VAL A 169 18.89 0.41 17.06
N MET A 170 19.68 -0.10 16.11
CA MET A 170 21.06 0.38 15.92
C MET A 170 21.11 1.84 15.50
N LYS A 171 20.14 2.31 14.71
CA LYS A 171 19.99 3.72 14.35
C LYS A 171 19.62 4.58 15.57
N ALA A 172 18.77 4.08 16.46
CA ALA A 172 18.42 4.78 17.69
C ALA A 172 19.60 4.86 18.66
N LYS A 173 20.38 3.77 18.82
CA LYS A 173 21.62 3.76 19.61
C LYS A 173 22.63 4.80 19.11
N ARG A 174 22.88 4.86 17.80
CA ARG A 174 23.73 5.90 17.18
C ARG A 174 23.23 7.33 17.42
N ARG A 175 21.94 7.51 17.74
CA ARG A 175 21.30 8.79 18.05
C ARG A 175 21.17 9.04 19.56
N GLY A 176 21.85 8.25 20.40
CA GLY A 176 21.90 8.46 21.85
C GLY A 176 20.84 7.72 22.66
N LEU A 177 20.19 6.69 22.11
CA LEU A 177 19.32 5.81 22.90
C LEU A 177 20.15 5.10 23.98
N ARG A 178 19.84 5.37 25.25
CA ARG A 178 20.54 4.81 26.42
C ARG A 178 20.08 3.39 26.75
N GLU A 179 18.77 3.17 26.68
CA GLU A 179 18.14 1.90 27.04
C GLU A 179 17.28 1.41 25.88
N VAL A 180 17.39 0.12 25.57
CA VAL A 180 16.58 -0.51 24.52
C VAL A 180 15.25 -0.94 25.15
N PRO A 181 14.09 -0.55 24.58
CA PRO A 181 12.80 -1.04 25.06
C PRO A 181 12.75 -2.58 25.10
N GLU A 182 12.08 -3.14 26.11
CA GLU A 182 12.01 -4.59 26.37
C GLU A 182 11.60 -5.39 25.12
N GLU A 183 10.56 -4.92 24.40
CA GLU A 183 10.07 -5.57 23.19
C GLU A 183 11.09 -5.61 22.04
N LEU A 184 12.12 -4.76 22.11
CA LEU A 184 13.16 -4.62 21.11
C LEU A 184 14.48 -5.35 21.45
N GLU A 185 14.61 -5.90 22.67
CA GLU A 185 15.85 -6.55 23.14
C GLU A 185 16.31 -7.68 22.22
N ALA A 186 15.36 -8.48 21.72
CA ALA A 186 15.64 -9.57 20.79
C ALA A 186 16.35 -9.09 19.51
N TYR A 187 15.99 -7.89 19.03
CA TYR A 187 16.54 -7.30 17.80
C TYR A 187 17.85 -6.55 18.04
N ALA A 188 18.20 -6.22 19.29
CA ALA A 188 19.47 -5.55 19.60
C ALA A 188 20.71 -6.43 19.34
N ARG A 189 20.55 -7.76 19.35
CA ARG A 189 21.65 -8.74 19.25
C ARG A 189 22.08 -9.10 17.82
N GLY A 190 21.39 -8.57 16.80
CA GLY A 190 21.79 -8.64 15.38
C GLY A 190 21.73 -10.01 14.69
N ARG A 191 21.56 -11.11 15.43
CA ARG A 191 21.41 -12.45 14.85
C ARG A 191 19.95 -12.82 14.66
N TRP A 192 19.52 -12.97 13.40
CA TRP A 192 18.32 -13.73 13.08
C TRP A 192 18.58 -15.20 13.37
N THR A 193 17.71 -15.83 14.15
CA THR A 193 17.71 -17.28 14.34
C THR A 193 16.40 -17.80 13.77
N SER A 194 16.45 -18.65 12.76
CA SER A 194 15.28 -19.23 12.08
C SER A 194 14.46 -20.19 12.95
N ARG A 195 14.68 -20.20 14.28
CA ARG A 195 14.09 -21.20 15.15
C ARG A 195 12.60 -20.94 15.32
N PRO A 196 11.72 -21.88 14.95
CA PRO A 196 10.32 -21.80 15.36
C PRO A 196 10.24 -22.03 16.88
N ARG A 197 9.37 -21.31 17.57
CA ARG A 197 8.83 -21.83 18.84
C ARG A 197 7.83 -22.93 18.44
N ALA A 198 8.04 -24.12 19.02
CA ALA A 198 7.05 -25.18 19.03
C ALA A 198 5.79 -24.73 19.78
#